data_AF-A0A182E6L1-F1
#
_entry.id   AF-A0A182E6L1-F1
#
_cell.length_a   1.000
_cell.length_b   1.000
_cell.length_c   1.000
_cell.angle_alpha   90.00
_cell.angle_beta   90.00
_cell.angle_gamma   90.00
#
_symmetry.space_group_name_H-M   'P 1'
#
loop_
_entity.id
_entity.type
_entity.pdbx_description
1 polymer ?
#
loop_
_entity_poly.entity_id
_entity_poly.type
_entity_poly.pdbx_seq_one_letter_code
_entity_poly.pdbx_strand_id
1 'polypeptide(L)'
;MVLLNAHSTRWIHTDPLSALWNMSDDIPVNDVTIGPDHKTVIVLDHSPDFATSSNFKIDMPLKDSTTGQMRVVNQVEKMLWTCAVESAFEFHRIVDEIYPDGVRLIRFVISDFVGRFLTPNWGTQLISLDQLLKSFASCGVPDAKADLSSCSIINGISIAVEAISELTELQKKQSDLNSGFKYFGKCSKRSGSSTRQHIDERQVENKEDLLDVADDKKKTDLRNKNFADRVKRLSLKMKLARQEMYALTLENGIRKVFPNTGSIVVFTDEDIAMLMKHIYEDIVSRNKIVKALDGDKNFAQITHVQVYFIIIYPVTDGNKDKIYLPTARPLTKLNDYVSCSVVCAEAGPSLRPVLHGVILKHFNLASTTVTGIPMKEEAQQGQSVNYDVEVFHPRRSHYLLHQYGLIGPGSKLRVTVDPGDYETVKLAWTTPSAKNRWNQFPRCISALPISPASVNGRPSACLTSFLLSGRNVMLE
;
A
#
# COMPACT_ATOMS: atom_id res chain seq x y z
N MET A 1 -29.05 2.37 33.45
CA MET A 1 -28.36 1.33 34.25
C MET A 1 -28.74 -0.04 33.69
N VAL A 2 -28.06 -0.47 32.62
CA VAL A 2 -27.98 -1.86 32.16
C VAL A 2 -26.56 -2.01 31.62
N LEU A 3 -25.84 -2.99 32.16
CA LEU A 3 -24.42 -3.24 31.99
C LEU A 3 -24.08 -3.62 30.53
N LEU A 4 -23.09 -2.93 29.96
CA LEU A 4 -22.36 -3.36 28.78
C LEU A 4 -21.47 -4.54 29.15
N ASN A 5 -21.80 -5.74 28.67
CA ASN A 5 -20.87 -6.87 28.71
C ASN A 5 -19.76 -6.62 27.68
N ALA A 6 -18.54 -6.46 28.22
CA ALA A 6 -17.31 -6.57 27.49
C ALA A 6 -17.16 -8.00 26.93
N HIS A 7 -17.01 -8.14 25.62
CA HIS A 7 -16.19 -9.16 24.92
C HIS A 7 -16.44 -9.04 23.41
N SER A 8 -15.76 -8.08 22.77
CA SER A 8 -15.41 -8.15 21.35
C SER A 8 -14.37 -7.07 21.06
N THR A 9 -13.13 -7.29 21.51
CA THR A 9 -11.98 -6.55 20.99
C THR A 9 -11.72 -7.07 19.57
N ARG A 10 -12.49 -6.54 18.63
CA ARG A 10 -12.26 -6.74 17.20
C ARG A 10 -11.01 -5.93 16.86
N TRP A 11 -9.93 -6.66 16.58
CA TRP A 11 -8.60 -6.17 16.22
C TRP A 11 -8.69 -5.06 15.17
N ILE A 12 -8.31 -3.84 15.58
CA ILE A 12 -8.15 -2.72 14.66
C ILE A 12 -6.75 -2.85 14.08
N HIS A 13 -6.65 -3.31 12.84
CA HIS A 13 -5.43 -3.09 12.04
C HIS A 13 -5.23 -1.57 11.95
N THR A 14 -4.36 -1.02 12.80
CA THR A 14 -3.87 0.34 12.62
C THR A 14 -2.80 0.28 11.55
N ASP A 15 -3.18 0.67 10.35
CA ASP A 15 -2.24 0.91 9.26
C ASP A 15 -1.12 1.85 9.76
N PRO A 16 0.17 1.60 9.52
CA PRO A 16 1.24 2.46 10.03
C PRO A 16 1.10 3.94 9.62
N LEU A 17 0.45 4.24 8.48
CA LEU A 17 0.04 5.60 8.11
C LEU A 17 -0.99 6.19 9.08
N SER A 18 -1.94 5.37 9.55
CA SER A 18 -2.85 5.74 10.64
C SER A 18 -2.10 5.93 11.95
N ALA A 19 -1.00 5.22 12.21
CA ALA A 19 -0.18 5.43 13.41
C ALA A 19 0.67 6.72 13.32
N LEU A 20 1.15 7.09 12.13
CA LEU A 20 1.84 8.37 11.91
C LEU A 20 0.88 9.57 11.95
N TRP A 21 -0.36 9.41 11.48
CA TRP A 21 -1.33 10.51 11.35
C TRP A 21 -2.28 10.61 12.56
N ASN A 22 -2.45 9.52 13.33
CA ASN A 22 -3.02 9.56 14.68
C ASN A 22 -1.95 9.94 15.72
N MET A 23 -1.28 11.07 15.52
CA MET A 23 -0.67 11.82 16.63
C MET A 23 -1.77 12.47 17.51
N SER A 24 -2.79 11.69 17.87
CA SER A 24 -3.44 11.80 19.18
C SER A 24 -2.60 10.92 20.10
N ASP A 25 -1.99 11.55 21.10
CA ASP A 25 -0.97 11.02 22.03
C ASP A 25 -1.32 9.73 22.81
N ASP A 26 -2.36 8.98 22.43
CA ASP A 26 -2.92 7.85 23.20
C ASP A 26 -2.86 6.48 22.50
N ILE A 27 -2.28 6.32 21.30
CA ILE A 27 -2.12 4.98 20.68
C ILE A 27 -0.74 4.42 21.03
N PRO A 28 -0.65 3.33 21.81
CA PRO A 28 0.62 2.71 22.15
C PRO A 28 1.32 2.19 20.88
N VAL A 29 2.62 2.51 20.75
CA VAL A 29 3.53 2.07 19.67
C VAL A 29 3.62 0.53 19.53
N ASN A 30 3.02 -0.23 20.46
CA ASN A 30 3.02 -1.69 20.50
C ASN A 30 1.88 -2.36 19.70
N ASP A 31 0.98 -1.62 19.05
CA ASP A 31 -0.17 -2.18 18.31
C ASP A 31 -0.02 -2.19 16.78
N VAL A 32 1.16 -1.91 16.22
CA VAL A 32 1.41 -2.07 14.77
C VAL A 32 1.57 -3.55 14.44
N THR A 33 0.48 -4.21 14.06
CA THR A 33 0.48 -5.57 13.53
C THR A 33 0.90 -5.56 12.07
N ILE A 34 2.07 -6.13 11.76
CA ILE A 34 2.51 -6.38 10.39
C ILE A 34 1.66 -7.52 9.82
N GLY A 35 0.77 -7.19 8.89
CA GLY A 35 -0.13 -8.14 8.23
C GLY A 35 0.51 -8.85 7.03
N PRO A 36 -0.24 -9.77 6.40
CA PRO A 36 0.19 -10.46 5.17
C PRO A 36 0.36 -9.49 3.99
N ASP A 37 -0.30 -8.33 4.04
CA ASP A 37 -0.18 -7.24 3.06
C ASP A 37 1.19 -6.55 3.08
N HIS A 38 1.97 -6.66 4.16
CA HIS A 38 3.30 -6.06 4.25
C HIS A 38 4.29 -6.60 3.21
N LYS A 39 4.32 -7.91 2.98
CA LYS A 39 5.21 -8.58 2.03
C LYS A 39 4.40 -9.21 0.92
N THR A 40 4.45 -8.62 -0.27
CA THR A 40 3.80 -9.18 -1.46
C THR A 40 4.85 -9.64 -2.46
N VAL A 41 4.75 -10.87 -2.93
CA VAL A 41 5.56 -11.36 -4.06
C VAL A 41 4.64 -11.61 -5.25
N ILE A 42 4.87 -10.91 -6.35
CA ILE A 42 4.14 -11.10 -7.61
C ILE A 42 4.97 -12.05 -8.48
N VAL A 43 4.40 -13.20 -8.81
CA VAL A 43 5.00 -14.24 -9.64
C VAL A 43 4.29 -14.23 -10.99
N LEU A 44 5.07 -14.04 -12.05
CA LEU A 44 4.60 -13.95 -13.43
C LEU A 44 5.12 -15.15 -14.22
N ASP A 45 4.21 -15.87 -14.84
CA ASP A 45 4.50 -16.95 -15.76
C ASP A 45 5.05 -16.41 -17.09
N HIS A 46 6.23 -16.89 -17.48
CA HIS A 46 6.94 -16.54 -18.72
C HIS A 46 7.13 -17.78 -19.60
N SER A 47 6.26 -18.78 -19.45
CA SER A 47 6.15 -19.91 -20.35
C SER A 47 5.67 -19.49 -21.76
N PRO A 48 5.87 -20.36 -22.77
CA PRO A 48 5.33 -20.16 -24.12
C PRO A 48 3.81 -19.86 -24.16
N ASP A 49 3.03 -20.40 -23.21
CA ASP A 49 1.57 -20.22 -23.18
C ASP A 49 1.20 -18.75 -22.97
N PHE A 50 2.01 -17.99 -22.23
CA PHE A 50 1.83 -16.55 -22.02
C PHE A 50 2.23 -15.69 -23.24
N ALA A 51 2.85 -16.26 -24.28
CA ALA A 51 3.03 -15.60 -25.58
C ALA A 51 1.74 -15.56 -26.42
N THR A 52 0.69 -16.26 -25.99
CA THR A 52 -0.62 -16.30 -26.68
C THR A 52 -1.24 -14.91 -26.77
N SER A 53 -1.93 -14.62 -27.89
CA SER A 53 -2.68 -13.37 -28.05
C SER A 53 -3.82 -13.29 -27.03
N SER A 54 -4.02 -12.09 -26.49
CA SER A 54 -5.18 -11.74 -25.69
C SER A 54 -6.48 -11.74 -26.50
N ASN A 55 -6.42 -11.77 -27.83
CA ASN A 55 -7.54 -11.54 -28.75
C ASN A 55 -8.30 -10.21 -28.52
N PHE A 56 -7.75 -9.33 -27.66
CA PHE A 56 -8.32 -8.02 -27.42
C PHE A 56 -7.72 -7.01 -28.41
N LYS A 57 -8.55 -6.60 -29.36
CA LYS A 57 -8.15 -5.65 -30.42
C LYS A 57 -8.16 -4.23 -29.88
N ILE A 58 -7.02 -3.57 -30.00
CA ILE A 58 -6.83 -2.17 -29.65
C ILE A 58 -6.74 -1.37 -30.94
N ASP A 59 -7.72 -0.50 -31.15
CA ASP A 59 -7.72 0.43 -32.27
C ASP A 59 -6.59 1.46 -32.12
N MET A 60 -5.87 1.71 -33.21
CA MET A 60 -4.90 2.80 -33.32
C MET A 60 -5.52 3.94 -34.13
N PRO A 61 -6.22 4.89 -33.48
CA PRO A 61 -6.85 6.01 -34.17
C PRO A 61 -5.79 7.05 -34.56
N LEU A 62 -5.81 7.49 -35.81
CA LEU A 62 -5.02 8.61 -36.31
C LEU A 62 -5.96 9.74 -36.73
N LYS A 63 -5.60 10.97 -36.36
CA LYS A 63 -6.32 12.15 -36.82
C LYS A 63 -5.91 12.48 -38.25
N ASP A 64 -6.86 12.54 -39.16
CA ASP A 64 -6.62 13.01 -40.52
C ASP A 64 -6.37 14.53 -40.49
N SER A 65 -5.24 14.96 -41.05
CA SER A 65 -4.85 16.37 -41.08
C SER A 65 -5.75 17.24 -41.96
N THR A 66 -6.43 16.64 -42.95
CA THR A 66 -7.26 17.36 -43.93
C THR A 66 -8.71 17.48 -43.49
N THR A 67 -9.30 16.41 -42.96
CA THR A 67 -10.71 16.38 -42.55
C THR A 67 -10.90 16.62 -41.05
N GLY A 68 -9.83 16.52 -40.26
CA GLY A 68 -9.88 16.58 -38.80
C GLY A 68 -10.57 15.39 -38.14
N GLN A 69 -11.03 14.41 -38.92
CA GLN A 69 -11.73 13.23 -38.45
C GLN A 69 -10.74 12.18 -37.92
N MET A 70 -11.16 11.43 -36.90
CA MET A 70 -10.42 10.27 -36.40
C MET A 70 -10.73 9.06 -37.26
N ARG A 71 -9.70 8.40 -37.79
CA ARG A 71 -9.83 7.11 -38.49
C ARG A 71 -8.98 6.05 -37.80
N VAL A 72 -9.49 4.83 -37.69
CA VAL A 72 -8.71 3.68 -37.21
C VAL A 72 -7.77 3.24 -38.33
N VAL A 73 -6.46 3.31 -38.10
CA VAL A 73 -5.45 2.97 -39.13
C VAL A 73 -4.96 1.54 -38.98
N ASN A 74 -4.96 1.01 -37.76
CA ASN A 74 -4.56 -0.36 -37.48
C ASN A 74 -5.24 -0.88 -36.21
N GLN A 75 -5.22 -2.18 -36.03
CA GLN A 75 -5.56 -2.86 -34.79
C GLN A 75 -4.37 -3.67 -34.31
N VAL A 76 -4.05 -3.56 -33.03
CA VAL A 76 -3.00 -4.34 -32.38
C VAL A 76 -3.58 -5.15 -31.24
N GLU A 77 -3.02 -6.33 -31.01
CA GLU A 77 -3.39 -7.20 -29.91
C GLU A 77 -2.21 -7.35 -28.97
N LYS A 78 -2.50 -7.41 -27.67
CA LYS A 78 -1.51 -7.68 -26.62
C LYS A 78 -1.36 -9.19 -26.44
N MET A 79 -0.21 -9.64 -25.94
CA MET A 79 -0.06 -11.00 -25.43
C MET A 79 -0.60 -11.10 -24.00
N LEU A 80 -0.95 -12.30 -23.53
CA LEU A 80 -1.31 -12.53 -22.12
C LEU A 80 -0.19 -12.10 -21.17
N TRP A 81 1.07 -12.34 -21.53
CA TRP A 81 2.25 -11.79 -20.86
C TRP A 81 2.18 -10.28 -20.67
N THR A 82 1.85 -9.53 -21.73
CA THR A 82 1.76 -8.07 -21.67
C THR A 82 0.66 -7.64 -20.70
N CYS A 83 -0.49 -8.32 -20.72
CA CYS A 83 -1.59 -8.06 -19.78
C CYS A 83 -1.20 -8.36 -18.32
N ALA A 84 -0.43 -9.43 -18.06
CA ALA A 84 0.07 -9.78 -16.74
C ALA A 84 1.09 -8.75 -16.23
N VAL A 85 2.02 -8.31 -17.08
CA VAL A 85 3.01 -7.27 -16.74
C VAL A 85 2.33 -5.92 -16.48
N GLU A 86 1.36 -5.50 -17.30
CA GLU A 86 0.57 -4.29 -17.03
C GLU A 86 -0.19 -4.38 -15.71
N SER A 87 -0.71 -5.57 -15.37
CA SER A 87 -1.36 -5.81 -14.08
C SER A 87 -0.38 -5.67 -12.91
N ALA A 88 0.84 -6.19 -13.07
CA ALA A 88 1.91 -6.05 -12.09
C ALA A 88 2.32 -4.58 -11.86
N PHE A 89 2.35 -3.76 -12.92
CA PHE A 89 2.56 -2.31 -12.80
C PHE A 89 1.41 -1.60 -12.10
N GLU A 90 0.17 -2.01 -12.31
CA GLU A 90 -0.98 -1.41 -11.61
C GLU A 90 -0.97 -1.73 -10.11
N PHE A 91 -0.58 -2.96 -9.73
CA PHE A 91 -0.28 -3.31 -8.34
C PHE A 91 0.78 -2.38 -7.74
N HIS A 92 1.90 -2.20 -8.43
CA HIS A 92 2.99 -1.34 -8.00
C HIS A 92 2.53 0.10 -7.80
N ARG A 93 1.89 0.69 -8.82
CA ARG A 93 1.44 2.09 -8.83
C ARG A 93 0.51 2.41 -7.68
N ILE A 94 -0.54 1.60 -7.49
CA ILE A 94 -1.54 1.84 -6.43
C ILE A 94 -0.88 1.78 -5.04
N VAL A 95 0.04 0.83 -4.83
CA VAL A 95 0.72 0.69 -3.55
C VAL A 95 1.73 1.81 -3.33
N ASP A 96 2.47 2.22 -4.35
CA ASP A 96 3.44 3.32 -4.25
C ASP A 96 2.75 4.66 -3.94
N GLU A 97 1.61 4.93 -4.59
CA GLU A 97 0.82 6.15 -4.37
C GLU A 97 0.16 6.19 -2.98
N ILE A 98 -0.29 5.04 -2.45
CA ILE A 98 -1.00 4.96 -1.16
C ILE A 98 -0.04 4.74 0.02
N TYR A 99 1.06 4.00 -0.17
CA TYR A 99 2.00 3.56 0.87
C TYR A 99 3.47 3.92 0.55
N PRO A 100 3.80 5.21 0.32
CA PRO A 100 5.14 5.63 -0.11
C PRO A 100 6.23 5.48 0.98
N ASP A 101 5.84 5.21 2.23
CA ASP A 101 6.71 5.08 3.39
C ASP A 101 7.31 3.66 3.56
N GLY A 102 7.01 2.74 2.63
CA GLY A 102 7.59 1.40 2.62
C GLY A 102 6.96 0.43 3.61
N VAL A 103 5.77 0.76 4.12
CA VAL A 103 4.98 -0.12 5.00
C VAL A 103 4.37 -1.29 4.26
N ARG A 104 4.30 -1.21 2.93
CA ARG A 104 3.95 -2.29 2.02
C ARG A 104 5.09 -2.44 1.01
N LEU A 105 5.57 -3.67 0.86
CA LEU A 105 6.66 -4.01 -0.04
C LEU A 105 6.20 -5.03 -1.07
N ILE A 106 6.70 -4.88 -2.30
CA ILE A 106 6.43 -5.78 -3.41
C ILE A 106 7.75 -6.24 -4.01
N ARG A 107 7.88 -7.56 -4.23
CA ARG A 107 8.92 -8.14 -5.09
C ARG A 107 8.27 -8.77 -6.32
N PHE A 108 9.02 -8.77 -7.43
CA PHE A 108 8.58 -9.39 -8.68
C PHE A 108 9.47 -10.56 -9.03
N VAL A 109 8.84 -11.67 -9.40
CA VAL A 109 9.48 -12.91 -9.83
C VAL A 109 8.93 -13.26 -11.20
N ILE A 110 9.83 -13.58 -12.12
CA ILE A 110 9.49 -14.18 -13.41
C ILE A 110 9.85 -15.66 -13.33
N SER A 111 8.99 -16.54 -13.85
CA SER A 111 9.24 -17.98 -13.90
C SER A 111 9.10 -18.51 -15.31
N ASP A 112 10.18 -19.08 -15.84
CA ASP A 112 10.20 -19.85 -17.09
C ASP A 112 10.80 -21.25 -16.82
N PHE A 113 11.94 -21.57 -17.42
CA PHE A 113 12.78 -22.71 -17.07
C PHE A 113 13.42 -22.57 -15.68
N VAL A 114 13.58 -21.33 -15.20
CA VAL A 114 14.08 -20.99 -13.86
C VAL A 114 13.32 -19.79 -13.29
N GLY A 115 13.12 -19.75 -11.98
CA GLY A 115 12.59 -18.57 -11.32
C GLY A 115 13.68 -17.48 -11.15
N ARG A 116 13.36 -16.22 -11.44
CA ARG A 116 14.28 -15.09 -11.30
C ARG A 116 13.61 -13.90 -10.63
N PHE A 117 14.26 -13.34 -9.62
CA PHE A 117 13.85 -12.04 -9.08
C PHE A 117 14.20 -10.91 -10.05
N LEU A 118 13.26 -9.99 -10.26
CA LEU A 118 13.56 -8.67 -10.80
C LEU A 118 14.07 -7.71 -9.72
N THR A 119 13.74 -8.02 -8.45
CA THR A 119 14.10 -7.28 -7.25
C THR A 119 14.62 -8.26 -6.19
N PRO A 120 15.93 -8.34 -5.94
CA PRO A 120 16.51 -9.44 -5.18
C PRO A 120 16.21 -9.39 -3.67
N ASN A 121 16.09 -8.19 -3.08
CA ASN A 121 15.98 -8.02 -1.62
C ASN A 121 14.78 -7.14 -1.22
N TRP A 122 14.36 -7.23 0.04
CA TRP A 122 13.30 -6.42 0.63
C TRP A 122 13.92 -5.05 0.91
N GLY A 123 13.60 -4.08 0.05
CA GLY A 123 14.00 -2.69 0.27
C GLY A 123 13.25 -2.06 1.45
N THR A 124 13.66 -0.86 1.82
CA THR A 124 12.87 0.01 2.72
C THR A 124 11.77 0.76 1.99
N GLN A 125 11.79 0.73 0.66
CA GLN A 125 10.81 1.33 -0.25
C GLN A 125 10.63 0.38 -1.44
N LEU A 126 9.57 0.60 -2.22
CA LEU A 126 9.39 -0.10 -3.49
C LEU A 126 10.51 0.27 -4.48
N ILE A 127 10.81 -0.67 -5.38
CA ILE A 127 11.63 -0.36 -6.56
C ILE A 127 10.98 0.79 -7.33
N SER A 128 11.77 1.72 -7.86
CA SER A 128 11.22 2.80 -8.69
C SER A 128 10.58 2.24 -9.97
N LEU A 129 9.53 2.89 -10.47
CA LEU A 129 8.84 2.46 -11.69
C LEU A 129 9.79 2.38 -12.90
N ASP A 130 10.73 3.32 -13.04
CA ASP A 130 11.74 3.32 -14.11
C ASP A 130 12.68 2.10 -14.05
N GLN A 131 13.15 1.74 -12.86
CA GLN A 131 13.98 0.54 -12.69
C GLN A 131 13.18 -0.73 -12.95
N LEU A 132 11.92 -0.79 -12.49
CA LEU A 132 11.06 -1.93 -12.75
C LEU A 132 10.77 -2.11 -14.25
N LEU A 133 10.50 -1.01 -14.97
CA LEU A 133 10.35 -0.99 -16.43
C LEU A 133 11.60 -1.51 -17.13
N LYS A 134 12.80 -1.07 -16.72
CA LYS A 134 14.08 -1.54 -17.26
C LYS A 134 14.28 -3.04 -17.02
N SER A 135 13.92 -3.54 -15.83
CA SER A 135 14.00 -4.97 -15.52
C SER A 135 13.08 -5.79 -16.44
N PHE A 136 11.81 -5.41 -16.59
CA PHE A 136 10.89 -6.10 -17.50
C PHE A 136 11.33 -6.01 -18.96
N ALA A 137 11.82 -4.86 -19.40
CA ALA A 137 12.34 -4.69 -20.75
C ALA A 137 13.55 -5.61 -21.03
N SER A 138 14.40 -5.85 -20.03
CA SER A 138 15.54 -6.76 -20.15
C SER A 138 15.15 -8.23 -20.26
N CYS A 139 14.00 -8.62 -19.68
CA CYS A 139 13.48 -9.98 -19.75
C CYS A 139 12.83 -10.30 -21.10
N GLY A 140 12.23 -9.30 -21.75
CA GLY A 140 11.54 -9.48 -23.03
C GLY A 140 10.21 -10.24 -22.91
N VAL A 141 9.67 -10.65 -24.05
CA VAL A 141 8.44 -11.45 -24.13
C VAL A 141 8.78 -12.96 -24.11
N PRO A 142 7.85 -13.82 -23.66
CA PRO A 142 8.06 -15.27 -23.72
C PRO A 142 8.29 -15.75 -25.16
N ASP A 143 9.15 -16.75 -25.32
CA ASP A 143 9.36 -17.39 -26.62
C ASP A 143 8.26 -18.43 -26.88
N ALA A 144 7.36 -18.12 -27.82
CA ALA A 144 6.28 -19.02 -28.22
C ALA A 144 6.75 -20.37 -28.79
N LYS A 145 8.04 -20.52 -29.11
CA LYS A 145 8.63 -21.75 -29.66
C LYS A 145 9.45 -22.55 -28.64
N ALA A 146 9.60 -22.05 -27.41
CA ALA A 146 10.36 -22.75 -26.39
C ALA A 146 9.64 -24.04 -25.94
N ASP A 147 10.40 -24.96 -25.36
CA ASP A 147 9.87 -26.24 -24.89
C ASP A 147 9.03 -26.05 -23.62
N LEU A 148 7.71 -26.18 -23.77
CA LEU A 148 6.75 -26.03 -22.70
C LEU A 148 7.00 -27.01 -21.55
N SER A 149 7.49 -28.22 -21.82
CA SER A 149 7.73 -29.24 -20.79
C SER A 149 8.85 -28.90 -19.82
N SER A 150 9.70 -27.95 -20.20
CA SER A 150 10.82 -27.44 -19.40
C SER A 150 10.49 -26.18 -18.60
N CYS A 151 9.34 -25.54 -18.87
CA CYS A 151 8.89 -24.34 -18.17
C CYS A 151 7.93 -24.73 -17.04
N SER A 152 8.04 -24.06 -15.90
CA SER A 152 7.03 -24.18 -14.85
C SER A 152 7.03 -22.97 -13.92
N ILE A 153 5.82 -22.55 -13.53
CA ILE A 153 5.62 -21.49 -12.52
C ILE A 153 6.08 -21.89 -11.12
N ILE A 154 6.24 -23.19 -10.87
CA ILE A 154 6.68 -23.78 -9.60
C ILE A 154 8.03 -23.23 -9.14
N ASN A 155 8.95 -22.99 -10.08
CA ASN A 155 10.27 -22.42 -9.77
C ASN A 155 10.14 -21.02 -9.16
N GLY A 156 9.31 -20.16 -9.76
CA GLY A 156 9.03 -18.82 -9.26
C GLY A 156 8.28 -18.82 -7.93
N ILE A 157 7.36 -19.78 -7.73
CA ILE A 157 6.65 -19.97 -6.46
C ILE A 157 7.63 -20.35 -5.33
N SER A 158 8.55 -21.28 -5.60
CA SER A 158 9.55 -21.71 -4.62
C SER A 158 10.41 -20.54 -4.13
N ILE A 159 10.82 -19.69 -5.08
CA ILE A 159 11.55 -18.44 -4.81
C ILE A 159 10.68 -17.43 -4.04
N ALA A 160 9.39 -17.34 -4.34
CA ALA A 160 8.47 -16.49 -3.59
C ALA A 160 8.34 -16.93 -2.14
N VAL A 161 8.22 -18.24 -1.87
CA VAL A 161 8.19 -18.80 -0.51
C VAL A 161 9.48 -18.47 0.24
N GLU A 162 10.64 -18.59 -0.42
CA GLU A 162 11.92 -18.16 0.13
C GLU A 162 11.91 -16.67 0.51
N ALA A 163 11.48 -15.77 -0.39
CA ALA A 163 11.37 -14.34 -0.07
C ALA A 163 10.42 -14.05 1.11
N ILE A 164 9.32 -14.80 1.27
CA ILE A 164 8.44 -14.64 2.43
C ILE A 164 9.14 -15.06 3.73
N SER A 165 10.07 -16.01 3.71
CA SER A 165 10.86 -16.36 4.90
C SER A 165 11.87 -15.28 5.32
N GLU A 166 12.29 -14.42 4.39
CA GLU A 166 13.21 -13.31 4.67
C GLU A 166 12.53 -12.19 5.47
N LEU A 167 13.21 -11.72 6.51
CA LEU A 167 12.76 -10.63 7.35
C LEU A 167 13.05 -9.27 6.69
N THR A 168 12.05 -8.40 6.71
CA THR A 168 12.21 -7.01 6.26
C THR A 168 12.86 -6.17 7.35
N GLU A 169 13.38 -4.98 6.99
CA GLU A 169 13.93 -4.04 7.97
C GLU A 169 12.89 -3.59 9.01
N LEU A 170 11.60 -3.51 8.65
CA LEU A 170 10.51 -3.23 9.59
C LEU A 170 10.34 -4.39 10.59
N GLN A 171 10.34 -5.63 10.11
CA GLN A 171 10.22 -6.81 10.99
C GLN A 171 11.45 -6.99 11.90
N LYS A 172 12.66 -6.71 11.39
CA LYS A 172 13.90 -6.73 12.18
C LYS A 172 13.88 -5.67 13.28
N LYS A 173 13.54 -4.42 12.95
CA LYS A 173 13.39 -3.33 13.93
C LYS A 173 12.37 -3.66 15.01
N GLN A 174 11.23 -4.25 14.64
CA GLN A 174 10.22 -4.69 15.60
C GLN A 174 10.78 -5.80 16.52
N SER A 175 11.51 -6.76 15.96
CA SER A 175 12.17 -7.83 16.73
C SER A 175 13.26 -7.30 17.67
N ASP A 176 14.03 -6.30 17.24
CA ASP A 176 15.06 -5.63 18.05
C ASP A 176 14.45 -4.81 19.19
N LEU A 177 13.37 -4.07 18.93
CA LEU A 177 12.63 -3.36 19.98
C LEU A 177 12.12 -4.33 21.06
N ASN A 178 11.72 -5.55 20.66
CA ASN A 178 11.28 -6.58 21.60
C ASN A 178 12.43 -7.29 22.31
N SER A 179 13.59 -7.46 21.67
CA SER A 179 14.75 -8.16 22.24
C SER A 179 15.66 -7.25 23.10
N GLY A 180 15.66 -5.94 22.83
CA GLY A 180 16.39 -4.90 23.57
C GLY A 180 15.93 -4.72 25.03
N PHE A 181 14.80 -5.31 25.41
CA PHE A 181 14.32 -5.37 26.80
C PHE A 181 15.19 -6.24 27.74
N LYS A 182 16.23 -6.92 27.25
CA LYS A 182 17.17 -7.68 28.10
C LYS A 182 18.42 -6.92 28.56
N TYR A 183 18.77 -5.76 28.00
CA TYR A 183 20.10 -5.15 28.21
C TYR A 183 20.13 -3.70 28.69
N PHE A 184 19.00 -3.08 29.03
CA PHE A 184 18.98 -1.73 29.62
C PHE A 184 19.29 -1.67 31.14
N GLY A 185 19.88 -2.74 31.70
CA GLY A 185 20.27 -2.81 33.12
C GLY A 185 21.72 -2.40 33.44
N LYS A 186 22.60 -2.19 32.45
CA LYS A 186 24.02 -1.90 32.70
C LYS A 186 24.64 -0.98 31.66
N CYS A 187 24.24 0.29 31.62
CA CYS A 187 25.13 1.33 31.10
C CYS A 187 24.90 2.67 31.79
N SER A 188 25.29 2.74 33.06
CA SER A 188 25.71 3.99 33.68
C SER A 188 26.56 3.69 34.91
N LYS A 189 27.85 3.42 34.69
CA LYS A 189 28.94 3.60 35.66
C LYS A 189 30.27 3.24 35.00
N ARG A 190 30.95 4.28 34.51
CA ARG A 190 32.40 4.47 34.24
C ARG A 190 32.48 5.53 33.13
N SER A 191 33.22 6.62 33.24
CA SER A 191 34.20 7.10 34.22
C SER A 191 34.46 8.56 33.86
N GLY A 192 34.56 9.44 34.86
CA GLY A 192 35.16 10.76 34.65
C GLY A 192 36.65 10.62 34.36
N SER A 193 37.17 11.42 33.44
CA SER A 193 38.37 12.25 33.65
C SER A 193 38.78 12.99 32.37
N SER A 194 39.10 14.26 32.58
CA SER A 194 40.11 15.06 31.89
C SER A 194 39.87 15.54 30.45
N THR A 195 39.46 16.81 30.32
CA THR A 195 40.19 17.79 29.49
C THR A 195 40.06 19.20 30.08
N ARG A 196 41.10 19.64 30.81
CA ARG A 196 41.56 21.05 30.90
C ARG A 196 42.22 21.36 29.54
N GLN A 197 42.28 22.56 28.95
CA GLN A 197 42.31 23.95 29.39
C GLN A 197 42.30 24.78 28.08
N HIS A 198 41.63 25.93 28.01
CA HIS A 198 42.33 27.20 27.74
C HIS A 198 41.38 28.38 27.92
N ILE A 199 41.85 29.30 28.75
CA ILE A 199 41.31 30.62 29.04
C ILE A 199 41.93 31.58 28.02
N ASP A 200 41.15 32.58 27.58
CA ASP A 200 41.72 33.90 27.29
C ASP A 200 40.68 34.99 27.61
N GLU A 201 40.98 35.76 28.65
CA GLU A 201 40.32 37.00 29.03
C GLU A 201 41.09 38.15 28.37
N ARG A 202 40.40 39.07 27.67
CA ARG A 202 40.83 40.46 27.56
C ARG A 202 39.66 41.40 27.74
N GLN A 203 39.74 42.15 28.83
CA GLN A 203 38.96 43.33 29.19
C GLN A 203 39.30 44.51 28.27
N VAL A 204 38.31 45.37 27.96
CA VAL A 204 38.48 46.83 27.91
C VAL A 204 37.20 47.48 28.43
N GLU A 205 37.39 48.41 29.36
CA GLU A 205 36.41 49.16 30.14
C GLU A 205 35.90 50.45 29.44
N ASN A 206 34.66 50.82 29.81
CA ASN A 206 34.16 52.14 30.24
C ASN A 206 33.76 53.31 29.30
N LYS A 207 32.53 53.79 29.64
CA LYS A 207 31.90 55.14 29.60
C LYS A 207 31.30 55.63 28.27
N GLU A 208 29.98 55.81 28.11
CA GLU A 208 28.92 56.61 28.80
C GLU A 208 28.53 57.85 27.95
N ASP A 209 27.21 58.05 27.81
CA ASP A 209 26.42 59.19 27.28
C ASP A 209 25.73 58.93 25.91
N LEU A 210 24.42 59.14 25.69
CA LEU A 210 23.23 59.47 26.49
C LEU A 210 22.02 59.42 25.50
N LEU A 211 20.81 59.18 26.04
CA LEU A 211 19.45 59.40 25.46
C LEU A 211 18.68 58.27 24.74
N ASP A 212 17.80 57.65 25.53
CA ASP A 212 16.35 57.44 25.33
C ASP A 212 15.80 56.85 24.01
N VAL A 213 15.48 55.54 24.04
CA VAL A 213 14.15 55.02 23.62
C VAL A 213 13.79 53.84 24.51
N ALA A 214 12.73 54.01 25.31
CA ALA A 214 12.21 53.00 26.21
C ALA A 214 11.34 51.95 25.50
N ASP A 215 11.57 50.70 25.92
CA ASP A 215 10.57 49.70 26.29
C ASP A 215 9.76 48.97 25.19
N ASP A 216 10.32 47.85 24.68
CA ASP A 216 9.48 46.70 24.24
C ASP A 216 10.16 45.31 24.26
N LYS A 217 11.34 45.16 24.88
CA LYS A 217 12.12 43.89 24.86
C LYS A 217 11.84 42.93 26.03
N LYS A 218 11.13 43.35 27.09
CA LYS A 218 10.92 42.50 28.28
C LYS A 218 9.69 41.59 28.22
N LYS A 219 8.67 41.87 27.39
CA LYS A 219 7.46 41.02 27.27
C LYS A 219 7.66 39.80 26.37
N THR A 220 8.53 39.88 25.38
CA THR A 220 8.84 38.80 24.43
C THR A 220 9.59 37.64 25.06
N ASP A 221 10.38 37.90 26.10
CA ASP A 221 11.21 36.89 26.77
C ASP A 221 10.41 36.03 27.78
N LEU A 222 9.36 36.57 28.40
CA LEU A 222 8.54 35.83 29.37
C LEU A 222 7.62 34.79 28.72
N ARG A 223 7.08 35.08 27.52
CA ARG A 223 6.30 34.10 26.73
C ARG A 223 7.16 32.93 26.27
N ASN A 224 8.39 33.19 25.84
CA ASN A 224 9.32 32.14 25.41
C ASN A 224 9.80 31.28 26.58
N LYS A 225 10.08 31.88 27.75
CA LYS A 225 10.42 31.14 28.98
C LYS A 225 9.25 30.28 29.46
N ASN A 226 8.03 30.82 29.47
CA ASN A 226 6.83 30.07 29.85
C ASN A 226 6.51 28.93 28.88
N PHE A 227 6.80 29.10 27.58
CA PHE A 227 6.68 28.04 26.57
C PHE A 227 7.74 26.96 26.79
N ALA A 228 9.01 27.33 27.00
CA ALA A 228 10.10 26.39 27.26
C ALA A 228 9.84 25.56 28.54
N ASP A 229 9.36 26.19 29.61
CA ASP A 229 8.99 25.50 30.85
C ASP A 229 7.74 24.62 30.70
N ARG A 230 6.81 25.00 29.83
CA ARG A 230 5.65 24.17 29.48
C ARG A 230 6.08 22.96 28.65
N VAL A 231 6.99 23.12 27.70
CA VAL A 231 7.58 22.03 26.90
C VAL A 231 8.41 21.10 27.78
N LYS A 232 9.22 21.62 28.72
CA LYS A 232 9.96 20.80 29.69
C LYS A 232 9.03 20.00 30.59
N ARG A 233 7.95 20.61 31.10
CA ARG A 233 6.94 19.91 31.92
C ARG A 233 6.18 18.85 31.13
N LEU A 234 5.81 19.14 29.88
CA LEU A 234 5.21 18.17 28.98
C LEU A 234 6.17 17.03 28.67
N SER A 235 7.45 17.31 28.39
CA SER A 235 8.49 16.31 28.18
C SER A 235 8.66 15.39 29.39
N LEU A 236 8.65 15.93 30.61
CA LEU A 236 8.71 15.14 31.84
C LEU A 236 7.47 14.26 32.01
N LYS A 237 6.27 14.81 31.76
CA LYS A 237 5.00 14.06 31.81
C LYS A 237 4.96 12.94 30.75
N MET A 238 5.42 13.21 29.52
CA MET A 238 5.55 12.20 28.48
C MET A 238 6.56 11.12 28.87
N LYS A 239 7.65 11.48 29.55
CA LYS A 239 8.64 10.52 30.05
C LYS A 239 8.06 9.62 31.14
N LEU A 240 7.27 10.19 32.06
CA LEU A 240 6.55 9.43 33.11
C LEU A 240 5.44 8.55 32.52
N ALA A 241 4.64 9.06 31.58
CA ALA A 241 3.60 8.28 30.89
C ALA A 241 4.20 7.11 30.09
N ARG A 242 5.36 7.30 29.44
CA ARG A 242 6.13 6.19 28.85
C ARG A 242 6.57 5.18 29.90
N GLN A 243 6.96 5.63 31.09
CA GLN A 243 7.34 4.75 32.21
C GLN A 243 6.19 3.95 32.80
N GLU A 244 5.01 4.55 32.93
CA GLU A 244 3.79 3.83 33.33
C GLU A 244 3.36 2.84 32.23
N MET A 245 3.45 3.22 30.95
CA MET A 245 3.27 2.27 29.85
C MET A 245 4.32 1.16 29.86
N TYR A 246 5.58 1.42 30.24
CA TYR A 246 6.60 0.37 30.43
C TYR A 246 6.20 -0.62 31.53
N ALA A 247 5.64 -0.15 32.64
CA ALA A 247 5.19 -1.02 33.74
C ALA A 247 4.02 -1.91 33.32
N LEU A 248 3.02 -1.35 32.64
CA LEU A 248 1.86 -2.08 32.11
C LEU A 248 2.24 -3.10 31.01
N THR A 249 3.29 -2.80 30.23
CA THR A 249 3.79 -3.72 29.20
C THR A 249 4.56 -4.90 29.81
N LEU A 250 5.25 -4.68 30.94
CA LEU A 250 5.98 -5.74 31.66
C LEU A 250 5.02 -6.73 32.35
N GLU A 251 3.92 -6.23 32.93
CA GLU A 251 2.89 -7.07 33.56
C GLU A 251 2.20 -8.02 32.56
N ASN A 252 2.15 -7.65 31.28
CA ASN A 252 1.55 -8.48 30.22
C ASN A 252 2.46 -9.56 29.62
N GLY A 253 3.71 -9.71 30.11
CA GLY A 253 4.48 -10.96 30.19
C GLY A 253 4.73 -11.85 28.95
N ILE A 254 4.15 -11.60 27.79
CA ILE A 254 4.30 -12.45 26.60
C ILE A 254 5.27 -11.74 25.66
N ARG A 255 6.45 -12.32 25.46
CA ARG A 255 7.25 -12.05 24.25
C ARG A 255 6.36 -12.39 23.06
N LYS A 256 5.66 -11.42 22.49
CA LYS A 256 4.87 -11.63 21.27
C LYS A 256 5.87 -11.93 20.15
N VAL A 257 6.02 -13.21 19.81
CA VAL A 257 6.65 -13.61 18.55
C VAL A 257 5.72 -13.09 17.47
N PHE A 258 6.17 -12.10 16.71
CA PHE A 258 5.35 -11.53 15.64
C PHE A 258 5.25 -12.55 14.51
N PRO A 259 4.04 -12.81 14.00
CA PRO A 259 3.85 -13.78 12.93
C PRO A 259 4.55 -13.28 11.66
N ASN A 260 5.39 -14.13 11.05
CA ASN A 260 5.97 -13.83 9.76
C ASN A 260 5.00 -14.25 8.66
N THR A 261 4.19 -13.31 8.19
CA THR A 261 3.21 -13.52 7.12
C THR A 261 3.58 -12.78 5.84
N GLY A 262 2.95 -13.18 4.75
CA GLY A 262 3.04 -12.48 3.47
C GLY A 262 1.97 -12.95 2.50
N SER A 263 2.03 -12.41 1.29
CA SER A 263 1.14 -12.78 0.20
C SER A 263 1.90 -13.08 -1.07
N ILE A 264 1.41 -14.05 -1.83
CA ILE A 264 1.93 -14.41 -3.16
C ILE A 264 0.79 -14.19 -4.16
N VAL A 265 1.03 -13.37 -5.17
CA VAL A 265 0.10 -13.14 -6.28
C VAL A 265 0.69 -13.85 -7.50
N VAL A 266 -0.05 -14.79 -8.07
CA VAL A 266 0.43 -15.64 -9.18
C VAL A 266 -0.43 -15.39 -10.41
N PHE A 267 0.22 -15.00 -11.51
CA PHE A 267 -0.39 -14.97 -12.83
C PHE A 267 0.07 -16.21 -13.59
N THR A 268 -0.84 -17.13 -13.87
CA THR A 268 -0.56 -18.42 -14.52
C THR A 268 -1.85 -18.98 -15.14
N ASP A 269 -1.71 -20.00 -15.96
CA ASP A 269 -2.77 -20.85 -16.51
C ASP A 269 -2.64 -22.33 -16.06
N GLU A 270 -1.65 -22.65 -15.22
CA GLU A 270 -1.42 -24.00 -14.68
C GLU A 270 -2.49 -24.45 -13.64
N ASP A 271 -2.49 -25.75 -13.31
CA ASP A 271 -3.42 -26.35 -12.35
C ASP A 271 -3.21 -25.83 -10.92
N ILE A 272 -4.15 -25.00 -10.46
CA ILE A 272 -4.16 -24.40 -9.13
C ILE A 272 -4.08 -25.45 -8.02
N ALA A 273 -4.68 -26.63 -8.16
CA ALA A 273 -4.64 -27.65 -7.13
C ALA A 273 -3.22 -28.20 -6.94
N MET A 274 -2.49 -28.40 -8.03
CA MET A 274 -1.08 -28.80 -8.02
C MET A 274 -0.22 -27.71 -7.37
N LEU A 275 -0.36 -26.45 -7.82
CA LEU A 275 0.42 -25.33 -7.29
C LEU A 275 0.18 -25.11 -5.79
N MET A 276 -1.07 -25.25 -5.35
CA MET A 276 -1.44 -25.13 -3.95
C MET A 276 -0.79 -26.20 -3.07
N LYS A 277 -0.73 -27.45 -3.55
CA LYS A 277 -0.05 -28.53 -2.86
C LYS A 277 1.45 -28.23 -2.76
N HIS A 278 2.06 -27.78 -3.86
CA HIS A 278 3.47 -27.40 -3.92
C HIS A 278 3.81 -26.29 -2.92
N ILE A 279 3.04 -25.19 -2.89
CA ILE A 279 3.23 -24.08 -1.94
C ILE A 279 3.24 -24.57 -0.49
N TYR A 280 2.32 -25.46 -0.13
CA TYR A 280 2.25 -25.99 1.22
C TYR A 280 3.50 -26.82 1.58
N GLU A 281 3.91 -27.72 0.69
CA GLU A 281 5.10 -28.56 0.88
C GLU A 281 6.37 -27.71 0.98
N ASP A 282 6.50 -26.68 0.16
CA ASP A 282 7.60 -25.72 0.18
C ASP A 282 7.65 -24.91 1.48
N ILE A 283 6.51 -24.40 1.98
CA ILE A 283 6.48 -23.68 3.26
C ILE A 283 6.92 -24.59 4.40
N VAL A 284 6.44 -25.84 4.44
CA VAL A 284 6.83 -26.82 5.45
C VAL A 284 8.33 -27.14 5.38
N SER A 285 8.85 -27.33 4.17
CA SER A 285 10.29 -27.57 3.94
C SER A 285 11.12 -26.36 4.37
N ARG A 286 10.75 -25.16 3.93
CA ARG A 286 11.45 -23.91 4.25
C ARG A 286 11.44 -23.63 5.75
N ASN A 287 10.33 -23.86 6.44
CA ASN A 287 10.26 -23.69 7.90
C ASN A 287 11.18 -24.66 8.65
N LYS A 288 11.38 -25.89 8.16
CA LYS A 288 12.38 -26.82 8.74
C LYS A 288 13.80 -26.29 8.57
N ILE A 289 14.13 -25.76 7.39
CA ILE A 289 15.44 -25.17 7.09
C ILE A 289 15.69 -23.95 8.00
N VAL A 290 14.74 -23.02 8.07
CA VAL A 290 14.86 -21.81 8.91
C VAL A 290 14.97 -22.18 10.39
N LYS A 291 14.28 -23.23 10.85
CA LYS A 291 14.44 -23.74 12.22
C LYS A 291 15.85 -24.27 12.49
N ALA A 292 16.50 -24.88 11.50
CA ALA A 292 17.85 -25.41 11.61
C ALA A 292 18.93 -24.31 11.59
N LEU A 293 18.65 -23.17 10.94
CA LEU A 293 19.51 -21.99 10.90
C LEU A 293 19.49 -21.16 12.22
N ASP A 294 19.00 -21.74 13.32
CA ASP A 294 18.77 -21.11 14.62
C ASP A 294 19.79 -20.00 14.96
N GLY A 295 19.32 -18.74 14.97
CA GLY A 295 20.15 -17.56 15.25
C GLY A 295 20.39 -16.60 14.07
N ASP A 296 20.08 -16.97 12.82
CA ASP A 296 20.12 -16.00 11.71
C ASP A 296 19.00 -14.96 11.85
N LYS A 297 19.39 -13.70 12.00
CA LYS A 297 18.47 -12.56 12.16
C LYS A 297 17.79 -12.14 10.85
N ASN A 298 18.13 -12.76 9.73
CA ASN A 298 17.59 -12.43 8.43
C ASN A 298 16.39 -13.28 8.02
N PHE A 299 16.12 -14.39 8.73
CA PHE A 299 15.03 -15.31 8.37
C PHE A 299 14.11 -15.61 9.57
N ALA A 300 12.85 -15.86 9.28
CA ALA A 300 11.87 -16.34 10.25
C ALA A 300 10.91 -17.35 9.64
N GLN A 301 10.43 -18.29 10.45
CA GLN A 301 9.45 -19.27 10.03
C GLN A 301 8.17 -18.58 9.55
N ILE A 302 7.71 -18.97 8.38
CA ILE A 302 6.47 -18.49 7.77
C ILE A 302 5.30 -19.02 8.58
N THR A 303 4.51 -18.11 9.14
CA THR A 303 3.33 -18.47 9.93
C THR A 303 2.08 -18.61 9.07
N HIS A 304 1.93 -17.77 8.05
CA HIS A 304 0.80 -17.81 7.14
C HIS A 304 1.07 -17.06 5.83
N VAL A 305 0.54 -17.58 4.72
CA VAL A 305 0.64 -16.99 3.38
C VAL A 305 -0.76 -16.88 2.77
N GLN A 306 -1.08 -15.70 2.23
CA GLN A 306 -2.27 -15.54 1.38
C GLN A 306 -1.86 -15.65 -0.09
N VAL A 307 -2.50 -16.53 -0.84
CA VAL A 307 -2.18 -16.77 -2.25
C VAL A 307 -3.34 -16.31 -3.12
N TYR A 308 -3.05 -15.45 -4.10
CA TYR A 308 -4.01 -14.95 -5.07
C TYR A 308 -3.63 -15.45 -6.46
N PHE A 309 -4.41 -16.39 -7.02
CA PHE A 309 -4.27 -16.78 -8.41
C PHE A 309 -5.12 -15.87 -9.28
N ILE A 310 -4.49 -15.24 -10.26
CA ILE A 310 -5.13 -14.40 -11.26
C ILE A 310 -4.96 -15.10 -12.62
N ILE A 311 -6.01 -15.78 -13.06
CA ILE A 311 -6.03 -16.52 -14.31
C ILE A 311 -6.48 -15.57 -15.42
N ILE A 312 -5.52 -15.12 -16.24
CA ILE A 312 -5.81 -14.26 -17.39
C ILE A 312 -6.05 -15.15 -18.61
N TYR A 313 -7.15 -14.96 -19.31
CA TYR A 313 -7.48 -15.72 -20.52
C TYR A 313 -7.85 -14.80 -21.68
N PRO A 314 -7.67 -15.25 -22.94
CA PRO A 314 -7.97 -14.44 -24.12
C PRO A 314 -9.46 -14.07 -24.21
N VAL A 315 -9.76 -12.98 -24.91
CA VAL A 315 -11.14 -12.59 -25.24
C VAL A 315 -11.80 -13.72 -26.01
N THR A 316 -12.94 -14.15 -25.48
CA THR A 316 -13.79 -15.16 -26.07
C THR A 316 -14.92 -14.42 -26.76
N ASP A 317 -14.99 -14.45 -28.10
CA ASP A 317 -16.07 -13.82 -28.90
C ASP A 317 -17.44 -14.50 -28.67
N GLY A 318 -17.92 -14.54 -27.42
CA GLY A 318 -19.12 -15.25 -26.98
C GLY A 318 -18.95 -16.77 -26.79
N ASN A 319 -17.79 -17.35 -27.11
CA ASN A 319 -17.57 -18.80 -27.12
C ASN A 319 -16.78 -19.28 -25.89
N LYS A 320 -17.34 -19.07 -24.69
CA LYS A 320 -16.69 -19.39 -23.40
C LYS A 320 -16.45 -20.90 -23.19
N ASP A 321 -17.21 -21.75 -23.87
CA ASP A 321 -17.17 -23.21 -23.71
C ASP A 321 -15.86 -23.86 -24.19
N LYS A 322 -15.00 -23.11 -24.88
CA LYS A 322 -13.70 -23.61 -25.39
C LYS A 322 -12.54 -23.48 -24.39
N ILE A 323 -12.70 -22.72 -23.31
CA ILE A 323 -11.64 -22.50 -22.32
C ILE A 323 -12.07 -23.12 -21.00
N TYR A 324 -11.30 -24.10 -20.54
CA TYR A 324 -11.45 -24.61 -19.19
C TYR A 324 -10.94 -23.56 -18.20
N LEU A 325 -11.85 -22.97 -17.44
CA LEU A 325 -11.51 -22.02 -16.39
C LEU A 325 -11.70 -22.67 -15.02
N PRO A 326 -10.76 -22.48 -14.08
CA PRO A 326 -10.94 -22.96 -12.73
C PRO A 326 -12.08 -22.19 -12.04
N THR A 327 -12.68 -22.83 -11.04
CA THR A 327 -13.75 -22.22 -10.24
C THR A 327 -13.20 -21.04 -9.44
N ALA A 328 -13.68 -19.84 -9.73
CA ALA A 328 -13.37 -18.65 -8.95
C ALA A 328 -13.78 -18.85 -7.49
N ARG A 329 -12.94 -18.39 -6.56
CA ARG A 329 -13.21 -18.47 -5.12
C ARG A 329 -12.66 -17.26 -4.37
N PRO A 330 -13.40 -16.74 -3.38
CA PRO A 330 -12.88 -15.72 -2.49
C PRO A 330 -11.74 -16.29 -1.63
N LEU A 331 -10.96 -15.39 -1.00
CA LEU A 331 -9.88 -15.77 -0.11
C LEU A 331 -10.42 -16.62 1.05
N THR A 332 -10.03 -17.90 1.07
CA THR A 332 -10.50 -18.89 2.05
C THR A 332 -9.31 -19.61 2.67
N LYS A 333 -9.36 -19.84 3.99
CA LYS A 333 -8.31 -20.60 4.69
C LYS A 333 -8.40 -22.07 4.28
N LEU A 334 -7.34 -22.60 3.68
CA LEU A 334 -7.27 -23.99 3.23
C LEU A 334 -6.60 -24.90 4.26
N ASN A 335 -5.51 -24.41 4.85
CA ASN A 335 -4.77 -25.09 5.91
C ASN A 335 -4.15 -24.05 6.84
N ASP A 336 -3.32 -24.48 7.80
CA ASP A 336 -2.73 -23.58 8.79
C ASP A 336 -1.76 -22.56 8.19
N TYR A 337 -1.06 -22.92 7.12
CA TYR A 337 -0.08 -22.05 6.47
C TYR A 337 -0.66 -21.25 5.31
N VAL A 338 -1.75 -21.68 4.67
CA VAL A 338 -2.18 -21.10 3.39
C VAL A 338 -3.67 -20.78 3.35
N SER A 339 -3.98 -19.54 2.96
CA SER A 339 -5.28 -19.13 2.46
C SER A 339 -5.19 -18.85 0.96
N CYS A 340 -6.24 -19.14 0.19
CA CYS A 340 -6.20 -18.97 -1.25
C CYS A 340 -7.46 -18.29 -1.81
N SER A 341 -7.25 -17.40 -2.78
CA SER A 341 -8.27 -16.84 -3.66
C SER A 341 -7.93 -17.16 -5.11
N VAL A 342 -8.95 -17.40 -5.92
CA VAL A 342 -8.82 -17.62 -7.37
C VAL A 342 -9.76 -16.66 -8.06
N VAL A 343 -9.24 -15.87 -8.99
CA VAL A 343 -10.04 -15.03 -9.88
C VAL A 343 -9.67 -15.30 -11.32
N CYS A 344 -10.66 -15.24 -12.21
CA CYS A 344 -10.48 -15.40 -13.64
C CYS A 344 -10.83 -14.07 -14.32
N ALA A 345 -9.98 -13.61 -15.23
CA ALA A 345 -10.12 -12.32 -15.88
C ALA A 345 -9.86 -12.44 -17.39
N GLU A 346 -10.83 -11.99 -18.19
CA GLU A 346 -10.65 -11.88 -19.63
C GLU A 346 -9.71 -10.70 -19.95
N ALA A 347 -8.73 -10.91 -20.84
CA ALA A 347 -7.61 -10.01 -21.14
C ALA A 347 -7.96 -8.64 -21.79
N GLY A 348 -9.24 -8.24 -21.73
CA GLY A 348 -9.78 -6.99 -22.26
C GLY A 348 -10.28 -6.02 -21.16
N PRO A 349 -11.43 -5.33 -21.37
CA PRO A 349 -11.95 -4.32 -20.43
C PRO A 349 -12.25 -4.86 -19.03
N SER A 350 -12.54 -6.16 -18.93
CA SER A 350 -12.84 -6.88 -17.70
C SER A 350 -11.63 -7.07 -16.78
N LEU A 351 -10.40 -7.08 -17.33
CA LEU A 351 -9.19 -7.35 -16.55
C LEU A 351 -8.96 -6.32 -15.46
N ARG A 352 -9.10 -5.02 -15.79
CA ARG A 352 -8.83 -3.94 -14.84
C ARG A 352 -9.75 -4.00 -13.60
N PRO A 353 -11.09 -4.06 -13.72
CA PRO A 353 -11.96 -4.18 -12.55
C PRO A 353 -11.67 -5.42 -11.69
N VAL A 354 -11.44 -6.59 -12.30
CA VAL A 354 -11.11 -7.83 -11.56
C VAL A 354 -9.80 -7.65 -10.77
N LEU A 355 -8.78 -7.09 -11.42
CA LEU A 355 -7.49 -6.79 -10.81
C LEU A 355 -7.64 -5.82 -9.63
N HIS A 356 -8.40 -4.73 -9.82
CA HIS A 356 -8.69 -3.77 -8.75
C HIS A 356 -9.40 -4.44 -7.57
N GLY A 357 -10.34 -5.35 -7.82
CA GLY A 357 -10.98 -6.15 -6.78
C GLY A 357 -9.97 -6.93 -5.92
N VAL A 358 -8.97 -7.56 -6.54
CA VAL A 358 -7.88 -8.25 -5.82
C VAL A 358 -7.03 -7.28 -5.02
N ILE A 359 -6.60 -6.17 -5.63
CA ILE A 359 -5.75 -5.14 -4.99
C ILE A 359 -6.47 -4.55 -3.76
N LEU A 360 -7.75 -4.18 -3.91
CA LEU A 360 -8.53 -3.58 -2.83
C LEU A 360 -8.73 -4.56 -1.65
N LYS A 361 -8.97 -5.84 -1.94
CA LYS A 361 -9.12 -6.89 -0.92
C LYS A 361 -7.80 -7.17 -0.21
N HIS A 362 -6.70 -7.32 -0.96
CA HIS A 362 -5.37 -7.65 -0.43
C HIS A 362 -4.80 -6.54 0.46
N PHE A 363 -4.80 -5.28 -0.01
CA PHE A 363 -4.25 -4.14 0.74
C PHE A 363 -5.26 -3.43 1.64
N ASN A 364 -6.44 -4.03 1.84
CA ASN A 364 -7.53 -3.47 2.65
C ASN A 364 -7.86 -2.00 2.30
N LEU A 365 -7.98 -1.74 1.01
CA LEU A 365 -8.34 -0.44 0.47
C LEU A 365 -9.86 -0.34 0.26
N ALA A 366 -10.35 0.88 0.07
CA ALA A 366 -11.72 1.18 -0.29
C ALA A 366 -11.75 2.04 -1.55
N SER A 367 -12.86 1.96 -2.30
CA SER A 367 -13.11 2.77 -3.49
C SER A 367 -14.15 3.84 -3.22
N THR A 368 -13.87 5.07 -3.65
CA THR A 368 -14.82 6.19 -3.68
C THR A 368 -14.91 6.73 -5.09
N THR A 369 -16.12 6.84 -5.63
CA THR A 369 -16.37 7.49 -6.92
C THR A 369 -16.86 8.90 -6.70
N VAL A 370 -16.05 9.88 -7.09
CA VAL A 370 -16.43 11.30 -7.09
C VAL A 370 -17.28 11.55 -8.32
N THR A 371 -18.54 11.94 -8.13
CA THR A 371 -19.49 12.16 -9.21
C THR A 371 -19.72 13.64 -9.48
N GLY A 372 -20.30 13.97 -10.64
CA GLY A 372 -20.74 15.34 -10.91
C GLY A 372 -19.61 16.36 -11.07
N ILE A 373 -18.42 15.92 -11.49
CA ILE A 373 -17.25 16.79 -11.66
C ILE A 373 -17.47 17.69 -12.89
N PRO A 374 -17.56 19.02 -12.74
CA PRO A 374 -17.82 19.91 -13.86
C PRO A 374 -16.56 20.08 -14.71
N MET A 375 -16.61 19.66 -15.98
CA MET A 375 -15.51 19.88 -16.92
C MET A 375 -15.95 20.76 -18.10
N LYS A 376 -15.05 21.65 -18.54
CA LYS A 376 -15.24 22.45 -19.75
C LYS A 376 -14.70 21.66 -20.94
N GLU A 377 -15.55 21.32 -21.90
CA GLU A 377 -15.09 20.68 -23.13
C GLU A 377 -14.54 21.70 -24.13
N GLU A 378 -13.45 21.35 -24.82
CA GLU A 378 -12.83 22.20 -25.85
C GLU A 378 -13.59 22.15 -27.18
N ALA A 379 -14.36 21.08 -27.44
CA ALA A 379 -14.96 20.83 -28.75
C ALA A 379 -16.36 21.46 -28.95
N GLN A 380 -17.05 21.84 -27.87
CA GLN A 380 -18.37 22.50 -27.94
C GLN A 380 -18.41 23.68 -26.98
N GLN A 381 -18.27 24.89 -27.51
CA GLN A 381 -18.41 26.11 -26.73
C GLN A 381 -19.78 26.15 -26.06
N GLY A 382 -19.81 25.96 -24.73
CA GLY A 382 -21.00 26.19 -23.90
C GLY A 382 -21.65 24.97 -23.26
N GLN A 383 -21.20 23.74 -23.52
CA GLN A 383 -21.70 22.55 -22.82
C GLN A 383 -20.66 22.02 -21.82
N SER A 384 -21.03 21.96 -20.54
CA SER A 384 -20.26 21.26 -19.52
C SER A 384 -20.76 19.83 -19.42
N VAL A 385 -19.86 18.86 -19.56
CA VAL A 385 -20.16 17.45 -19.29
C VAL A 385 -19.67 17.14 -17.88
N ASN A 386 -20.49 16.42 -17.12
CA ASN A 386 -20.15 15.93 -15.80
C ASN A 386 -19.52 14.55 -15.91
N TYR A 387 -18.43 14.35 -15.16
CA TYR A 387 -17.69 13.11 -15.16
C TYR A 387 -17.61 12.51 -13.77
N ASP A 388 -17.47 11.19 -13.74
CA ASP A 388 -17.21 10.43 -12.54
C ASP A 388 -15.74 10.00 -12.52
N VAL A 389 -15.09 10.13 -11.37
CA VAL A 389 -13.71 9.68 -11.16
C VAL A 389 -13.65 8.79 -9.94
N GLU A 390 -13.20 7.55 -10.14
CA GLU A 390 -12.97 6.60 -9.07
C GLU A 390 -11.56 6.76 -8.48
N VAL A 391 -11.49 6.78 -7.15
CA VAL A 391 -10.24 6.85 -6.38
C VAL A 391 -10.21 5.78 -5.29
N PHE A 392 -9.03 5.21 -5.07
CA PHE A 392 -8.73 4.25 -4.04
C PHE A 392 -8.00 4.90 -2.87
N HIS A 393 -8.26 4.42 -1.67
CA HIS A 393 -7.62 4.90 -0.45
C HIS A 393 -7.70 3.83 0.65
N PRO A 394 -6.92 3.93 1.75
CA PRO A 394 -7.06 3.02 2.89
C PRO A 394 -8.50 3.01 3.43
N ARG A 395 -8.99 1.85 3.86
CA ARG A 395 -10.42 1.65 4.24
C ARG A 395 -10.88 2.49 5.43
N ARG A 396 -9.97 3.10 6.19
CA ARG A 396 -10.28 3.86 7.41
C ARG A 396 -11.38 4.92 7.22
N SER A 397 -11.37 5.68 6.13
CA SER A 397 -12.43 6.68 5.89
C SER A 397 -13.82 6.05 5.80
N HIS A 398 -13.95 4.94 5.08
CA HIS A 398 -15.22 4.21 4.97
C HIS A 398 -15.64 3.56 6.29
N TYR A 399 -14.68 3.06 7.08
CA TYR A 399 -14.96 2.56 8.42
C TYR A 399 -15.58 3.65 9.31
N LEU A 400 -15.02 4.87 9.29
CA LEU A 400 -15.56 6.00 10.03
C LEU A 400 -16.96 6.41 9.52
N LEU A 401 -17.15 6.49 8.21
CA LEU A 401 -18.46 6.78 7.62
C LEU A 401 -19.51 5.75 8.08
N HIS A 402 -19.14 4.47 8.15
CA HIS A 402 -20.03 3.42 8.65
C HIS A 402 -20.30 3.54 10.15
N GLN A 403 -19.25 3.79 10.95
CA GLN A 403 -19.37 3.96 12.41
C GLN A 403 -20.27 5.16 12.78
N TYR A 404 -20.24 6.23 11.99
CA TYR A 404 -21.10 7.40 12.17
C TYR A 404 -22.48 7.25 11.52
N GLY A 405 -22.79 6.10 10.92
CA GLY A 405 -24.09 5.83 10.29
C GLY A 405 -24.34 6.59 8.98
N LEU A 406 -23.28 7.13 8.35
CA LEU A 406 -23.37 7.85 7.07
C LEU A 406 -23.43 6.88 5.87
N ILE A 407 -22.81 5.70 5.99
CA ILE A 407 -22.93 4.61 5.01
C ILE A 407 -23.27 3.30 5.73
N GLY A 408 -24.04 2.43 5.07
CA GLY A 408 -24.46 1.14 5.63
C GLY A 408 -24.79 0.11 4.54
N PRO A 409 -25.15 -1.14 4.90
CA PRO A 409 -25.43 -2.21 3.93
C PRO A 409 -26.56 -1.90 2.93
N GLY A 410 -27.50 -1.02 3.28
CA GLY A 410 -28.59 -0.57 2.39
C GLY A 410 -28.41 0.84 1.82
N SER A 411 -27.22 1.43 1.92
CA SER A 411 -26.99 2.79 1.43
C SER A 411 -27.03 2.85 -0.10
N LYS A 412 -27.82 3.78 -0.64
CA LYS A 412 -27.87 4.06 -2.10
C LYS A 412 -26.56 4.64 -2.65
N LEU A 413 -25.66 5.07 -1.76
CA LEU A 413 -24.34 5.57 -2.15
C LEU A 413 -23.39 4.44 -2.55
N ARG A 414 -23.65 3.19 -2.14
CA ARG A 414 -22.80 2.04 -2.46
C ARG A 414 -23.22 1.45 -3.80
N VAL A 415 -22.25 1.28 -4.68
CA VAL A 415 -22.44 0.67 -6.00
C VAL A 415 -21.43 -0.46 -6.15
N THR A 416 -21.92 -1.64 -6.53
CA THR A 416 -21.06 -2.77 -6.86
C THR A 416 -20.43 -2.55 -8.23
N VAL A 417 -19.11 -2.76 -8.32
CA VAL A 417 -18.36 -2.72 -9.57
C VAL A 417 -18.22 -4.14 -10.10
N ASP A 418 -18.83 -4.40 -11.26
CA ASP A 418 -18.77 -5.67 -11.99
C ASP A 418 -17.85 -5.51 -13.21
N PRO A 419 -16.96 -6.48 -13.53
CA PRO A 419 -16.71 -7.78 -12.88
C PRO A 419 -15.76 -7.75 -11.66
N GLY A 420 -15.50 -6.58 -11.07
CA GLY A 420 -14.51 -6.44 -9.98
C GLY A 420 -14.87 -7.08 -8.65
N ASP A 421 -16.15 -7.33 -8.38
CA ASP A 421 -16.66 -7.85 -7.09
C ASP A 421 -16.13 -7.04 -5.89
N TYR A 422 -16.23 -5.72 -6.02
CA TYR A 422 -15.98 -4.77 -4.95
C TYR A 422 -17.00 -3.63 -5.00
N GLU A 423 -17.08 -2.86 -3.93
CA GLU A 423 -18.00 -1.74 -3.81
C GLU A 423 -17.26 -0.40 -3.88
N THR A 424 -17.88 0.57 -4.56
CA THR A 424 -17.49 1.97 -4.51
C THR A 424 -18.58 2.81 -3.84
N VAL A 425 -18.18 3.80 -3.04
CA VAL A 425 -19.10 4.79 -2.48
C VAL A 425 -19.13 6.01 -3.38
N LYS A 426 -20.29 6.36 -3.93
CA LYS A 426 -20.49 7.55 -4.76
C LYS A 426 -20.72 8.77 -3.89
N LEU A 427 -19.90 9.80 -4.06
CA LEU A 427 -20.05 11.10 -3.40
C LEU A 427 -20.00 12.21 -4.44
N ALA A 428 -20.89 13.20 -4.33
CA ALA A 428 -21.02 14.24 -5.34
C ALA A 428 -20.00 15.37 -5.10
N TRP A 429 -19.34 15.80 -6.18
CA TRP A 429 -18.53 17.02 -6.16
C TRP A 429 -19.41 18.21 -5.77
N THR A 430 -18.95 18.96 -4.78
CA THR A 430 -19.56 20.23 -4.41
C THR A 430 -18.53 21.34 -4.49
N THR A 431 -18.89 22.42 -5.19
CA THR A 431 -18.03 23.60 -5.31
C THR A 431 -18.08 24.41 -4.01
N PRO A 432 -16.95 24.63 -3.31
CA PRO A 432 -16.93 25.45 -2.11
C PRO A 432 -17.39 26.88 -2.42
N SER A 433 -18.42 27.37 -1.73
CA SER A 433 -18.92 28.74 -1.92
C SER A 433 -17.93 29.76 -1.37
N ALA A 434 -17.55 30.77 -2.15
CA ALA A 434 -16.67 31.86 -1.70
C ALA A 434 -17.24 32.67 -0.52
N LYS A 435 -18.57 32.65 -0.32
CA LYS A 435 -19.25 33.29 0.82
C LYS A 435 -19.12 32.46 2.10
N ASN A 436 -19.15 31.13 1.96
CA ASN A 436 -18.78 30.21 3.02
C ASN A 436 -17.28 29.99 2.91
N ARG A 437 -16.47 31.02 3.25
CA ARG A 437 -15.04 30.84 3.52
C ARG A 437 -14.96 29.75 4.58
N TRP A 438 -14.84 28.53 4.10
CA TRP A 438 -14.60 27.36 4.91
C TRP A 438 -13.50 27.76 5.86
N ASN A 439 -13.73 27.45 7.14
CA ASN A 439 -12.71 27.57 8.16
C ASN A 439 -11.41 27.06 7.53
N GLN A 440 -10.40 27.93 7.42
CA GLN A 440 -9.09 27.59 6.86
C GLN A 440 -8.50 26.31 7.49
N PHE A 441 -9.08 25.88 8.61
CA PHE A 441 -8.81 24.68 9.38
C PHE A 441 -10.12 23.87 9.58
N PRO A 442 -10.55 23.05 8.60
CA PRO A 442 -11.64 22.11 8.80
C PRO A 442 -11.27 21.13 9.90
N ARG A 443 -12.24 20.69 10.69
CA ARG A 443 -11.99 19.65 11.69
C ARG A 443 -11.75 18.32 10.96
N CYS A 444 -10.48 17.95 10.83
CA CYS A 444 -10.07 16.71 10.19
C CYS A 444 -9.96 15.59 11.23
N ILE A 445 -10.67 14.49 11.01
CA ILE A 445 -10.60 13.27 11.84
C ILE A 445 -9.66 12.25 11.18
N SER A 446 -9.54 12.30 9.86
CA SER A 446 -8.70 11.42 9.06
C SER A 446 -8.34 12.15 7.77
N ALA A 447 -7.08 12.04 7.37
CA ALA A 447 -6.62 12.36 6.04
C ALA A 447 -5.84 11.14 5.55
N LEU A 448 -5.95 10.81 4.27
CA LEU A 448 -5.35 9.61 3.70
C LEU A 448 -4.90 9.91 2.28
N PRO A 449 -3.79 9.29 1.81
CA PRO A 449 -3.43 9.33 0.41
C PRO A 449 -4.50 8.65 -0.44
N ILE A 450 -4.59 9.08 -1.69
CA ILE A 450 -5.51 8.55 -2.69
C ILE A 450 -4.76 8.15 -3.95
N SER A 451 -5.27 7.16 -4.67
CA SER A 451 -4.79 6.74 -5.98
C SER A 451 -5.97 6.71 -6.97
N PRO A 452 -5.93 7.41 -8.12
CA PRO A 452 -6.99 7.27 -9.13
C PRO A 452 -7.03 5.85 -9.70
N ALA A 453 -8.23 5.28 -9.89
CA ALA A 453 -8.38 3.96 -10.50
C ALA A 453 -7.98 3.94 -12.00
N SER A 454 -8.11 5.08 -12.67
CA SER A 454 -7.69 5.28 -14.07
C SER A 454 -6.90 6.57 -14.21
N VAL A 455 -5.60 6.52 -13.90
CA VAL A 455 -4.73 7.71 -13.82
C VAL A 455 -4.63 8.49 -15.15
N ASN A 456 -4.61 7.77 -16.27
CA ASN A 456 -4.47 8.38 -17.60
C ASN A 456 -5.82 8.82 -18.21
N GLY A 457 -6.94 8.56 -17.53
CA GLY A 457 -8.24 9.05 -17.98
C GLY A 457 -8.28 10.58 -17.90
N ARG A 458 -8.77 11.23 -18.96
CA ARG A 458 -8.98 12.70 -18.97
C ARG A 458 -9.73 13.20 -17.71
N PRO A 459 -10.81 12.54 -17.24
CA PRO A 459 -11.49 12.95 -16.01
C PRO A 459 -10.56 12.95 -14.78
N SER A 460 -9.79 11.88 -14.59
CA SER A 460 -8.85 11.75 -13.49
C SER A 460 -7.71 12.76 -13.58
N ALA A 461 -7.18 12.99 -14.78
CA ALA A 461 -6.12 13.98 -15.01
C ALA A 461 -6.60 15.41 -14.67
N CYS A 462 -7.83 15.76 -15.02
CA CYS A 462 -8.43 17.03 -14.66
C CYS A 462 -8.64 17.17 -13.14
N LEU A 463 -9.21 16.15 -12.48
CA LEU A 463 -9.41 16.15 -11.03
C LEU A 463 -8.07 16.29 -10.28
N THR A 464 -7.09 15.45 -10.62
CA THR A 464 -5.78 15.45 -9.97
C THR A 464 -5.03 16.75 -10.21
N SER A 465 -5.03 17.28 -11.44
CA SER A 465 -4.42 18.60 -11.74
C SER A 465 -5.10 19.73 -10.98
N PHE A 466 -6.44 19.68 -10.82
CA PHE A 466 -7.18 20.63 -10.00
C PHE A 466 -6.72 20.60 -8.55
N LEU A 467 -6.56 19.41 -7.96
CA LEU A 467 -6.07 19.25 -6.59
C LEU A 467 -4.61 19.70 -6.43
N LEU A 468 -3.74 19.32 -7.37
CA LEU A 468 -2.32 19.69 -7.38
C LEU A 468 -2.09 21.20 -7.53
N SER A 469 -3.07 21.94 -8.08
CA SER A 469 -3.06 23.41 -8.10
C SER A 469 -3.32 24.06 -6.73
N GLY A 470 -3.43 23.28 -5.65
CA GLY A 470 -3.66 23.76 -4.29
C GLY A 470 -5.14 24.02 -3.97
N ARG A 471 -6.06 23.53 -4.80
CA ARG A 471 -7.51 23.66 -4.59
C ARG A 471 -8.07 22.41 -3.92
N ASN A 472 -9.09 22.61 -3.10
CA ASN A 472 -9.78 21.53 -2.40
C ASN A 472 -11.16 21.27 -3.01
N VAL A 473 -11.61 20.03 -2.88
CA VAL A 473 -12.93 19.58 -3.33
C VAL A 473 -13.71 19.09 -2.12
N MET A 474 -14.96 19.49 -2.03
CA MET A 474 -15.89 18.96 -1.03
C MET A 474 -16.73 17.86 -1.67
N LEU A 475 -16.97 16.80 -0.91
CA LEU A 475 -17.77 15.66 -1.34
C LEU A 475 -19.02 15.59 -0.45
N GLU A 476 -20.19 15.48 -1.08
CA GLU A 476 -21.51 15.33 -0.42
C GLU A 476 -22.06 13.91 -0.58
#